data_AF-A0A7S1UE08-F1
#
_entry.id   AF-A0A7S1UE08-F1
#
_cell.length_a   1.000
_cell.length_b   1.000
_cell.length_c   1.000
_cell.angle_alpha   90.00
_cell.angle_beta   90.00
_cell.angle_gamma   90.00
#
_symmetry.space_group_name_H-M   'P 1'
#
loop_
_entity.id
_entity.type
_entity.pdbx_description
1 polymer ?
#
loop_
_entity_poly.entity_id
_entity_poly.type
_entity_poly.pdbx_seq_one_letter_code
_entity_poly.pdbx_strand_id
1 'polypeptide(L)'
;MSPSLSLSVTLTLGIRVLDEENTTQPPMEVLMEAMEFRERLSEATDSGALGAIQQEAQGLANDVIGLMDQSWKAKDFDRLAELTLRLRYLARAVEEAGEAQARMEREAFAKAQG
;
A
#
# COMPACT_ATOMS: atom_id res chain seq x y z
N MET A 1 -25.94 -1.66 5.15
CA MET A 1 -25.26 -2.45 4.10
C MET A 1 -24.25 -3.36 4.77
N SER A 2 -24.34 -4.67 4.51
CA SER A 2 -23.74 -5.72 5.35
C SER A 2 -22.20 -5.76 5.28
N PRO A 3 -21.48 -5.83 6.42
CA PRO A 3 -20.02 -5.84 6.49
C PRO A 3 -19.37 -7.20 6.11
N SER A 4 -20.13 -8.19 5.63
CA SER A 4 -19.62 -9.56 5.45
C SER A 4 -18.87 -9.80 4.14
N LEU A 5 -18.94 -8.89 3.16
CA LEU A 5 -18.23 -9.06 1.89
C LEU A 5 -16.73 -8.72 2.01
N SER A 6 -16.38 -7.73 2.84
CA SER A 6 -14.98 -7.29 3.02
C SER A 6 -14.08 -8.41 3.54
N LEU A 7 -14.58 -9.20 4.51
CA LEU A 7 -13.82 -10.32 5.07
C LEU A 7 -13.68 -11.50 4.09
N SER A 8 -14.73 -11.79 3.32
CA SER A 8 -14.77 -12.97 2.43
C SER A 8 -13.90 -12.79 1.18
N VAL A 9 -13.86 -11.57 0.63
CA VAL A 9 -12.96 -11.19 -0.48
C VAL A 9 -11.51 -11.21 -0.03
N THR A 10 -11.23 -10.63 1.15
CA THR A 10 -9.88 -10.60 1.74
C THR A 10 -9.36 -12.02 2.03
N LEU A 11 -10.22 -12.94 2.52
CA LEU A 11 -9.82 -14.32 2.76
C LEU A 11 -9.64 -15.12 1.46
N THR A 12 -10.52 -14.96 0.47
CA THR A 12 -10.47 -15.76 -0.76
C THR A 12 -9.34 -15.30 -1.70
N LEU A 13 -9.08 -14.00 -1.79
CA LEU A 13 -7.94 -13.46 -2.55
C LEU A 13 -6.65 -13.51 -1.75
N GLY A 14 -6.69 -13.31 -0.43
CA GLY A 14 -5.53 -13.49 0.44
C GLY A 14 -4.92 -14.88 0.27
N ILE A 15 -5.73 -15.94 0.22
CA ILE A 15 -5.22 -17.31 0.04
C ILE A 15 -4.63 -17.57 -1.37
N ARG A 16 -4.99 -16.80 -2.40
CA ARG A 16 -4.42 -16.93 -3.76
C ARG A 16 -3.28 -15.94 -4.08
N VAL A 17 -3.17 -14.84 -3.34
CA VAL A 17 -2.13 -13.81 -3.50
C VAL A 17 -0.96 -14.04 -2.52
N LEU A 18 -1.15 -14.85 -1.47
CA LEU A 18 -0.11 -15.27 -0.53
C LEU A 18 0.78 -16.41 -1.04
N ASP A 19 0.47 -16.99 -2.20
CA ASP A 19 1.36 -17.97 -2.80
C ASP A 19 2.57 -17.23 -3.40
N GLU A 20 3.76 -17.39 -2.80
CA GLU A 20 5.03 -16.89 -3.36
C GLU A 20 5.28 -17.43 -4.76
N GLU A 21 4.58 -18.49 -5.16
CA GLU A 21 4.62 -19.11 -6.48
C GLU A 21 3.69 -18.43 -7.52
N ASN A 22 2.90 -17.42 -7.14
CA ASN A 22 2.02 -16.73 -8.08
C ASN A 22 2.84 -15.73 -8.93
N THR A 23 3.43 -16.24 -10.02
CA THR A 23 4.23 -15.57 -11.03
C THR A 23 3.48 -14.52 -11.86
N THR A 24 2.35 -14.00 -11.38
CA THR A 24 1.65 -12.90 -12.04
C THR A 24 2.48 -11.65 -11.79
N GLN A 25 3.39 -11.33 -12.74
CA GLN A 25 4.14 -10.08 -12.69
C GLN A 25 3.16 -8.94 -12.45
N PRO A 26 3.40 -8.08 -11.45
CA PRO A 26 2.53 -6.94 -11.21
C PRO A 26 2.43 -6.11 -12.50
N PRO A 27 1.27 -5.52 -12.79
CA PRO A 27 1.13 -4.60 -13.92
C PRO A 27 2.24 -3.54 -13.87
N MET A 28 2.76 -3.15 -15.03
CA MET A 28 3.86 -2.19 -15.12
C MET A 28 3.52 -0.88 -14.40
N GLU A 29 2.26 -0.47 -14.44
CA GLU A 29 1.74 0.71 -13.75
C GLU A 29 1.92 0.62 -12.23
N VAL A 30 1.70 -0.57 -11.64
CA VAL A 30 1.87 -0.81 -10.20
C VAL A 30 3.35 -0.80 -9.83
N LEU A 31 4.20 -1.33 -10.70
CA LEU A 31 5.66 -1.30 -10.50
C LEU A 31 6.21 0.13 -10.55
N MET A 32 5.76 0.93 -11.53
CA MET A 32 6.15 2.34 -11.64
C MET A 32 5.67 3.15 -10.43
N GLU A 33 4.40 2.99 -10.04
CA GLU A 33 3.86 3.64 -8.84
C GLU A 33 4.66 3.28 -7.58
N ALA A 34 5.00 1.99 -7.40
CA ALA A 34 5.81 1.55 -6.28
C ALA A 34 7.24 2.11 -6.33
N MET A 35 7.84 2.23 -7.52
CA MET A 35 9.15 2.86 -7.68
C MET A 35 9.14 4.34 -7.33
N GLU A 36 8.18 5.10 -7.85
CA GLU A 36 8.00 6.53 -7.56
C GLU A 36 7.80 6.77 -6.05
N PHE A 37 6.99 5.93 -5.40
CA PHE A 37 6.83 5.99 -3.94
C PHE A 37 8.15 5.76 -3.20
N ARG A 38 8.93 4.77 -3.60
CA ARG A 38 10.22 4.46 -2.97
C ARG A 38 11.26 5.56 -3.19
N GLU A 39 11.29 6.17 -4.37
CA GLU A 39 12.16 7.31 -4.65
C GLU A 39 11.80 8.49 -3.74
N ARG A 40 10.52 8.86 -3.69
CA ARG A 40 10.03 9.93 -2.81
C ARG A 40 10.32 9.67 -1.33
N LEU A 41 10.20 8.42 -0.89
CA LEU A 41 10.57 8.02 0.47
C LEU A 41 12.07 8.19 0.74
N SER A 42 12.91 7.89 -0.25
CA SER A 42 14.36 8.03 -0.12
C SER A 42 14.84 9.49 -0.15
N GLU A 43 14.09 10.36 -0.84
CA GLU A 43 14.40 11.79 -0.97
C GLU A 43 13.79 12.64 0.15
N ALA A 44 12.88 12.08 0.95
CA ALA A 44 12.27 12.79 2.07
C ALA A 44 13.35 13.18 3.09
N THR A 45 13.42 14.48 3.42
CA THR A 45 14.44 15.04 4.32
C THR A 45 13.92 15.39 5.70
N ASP A 46 12.61 15.30 5.92
CA ASP A 46 11.96 15.59 7.19
C ASP A 46 10.72 14.72 7.45
N SER A 47 10.31 14.69 8.72
CA SER A 47 9.16 13.91 9.19
C SER A 47 7.83 14.37 8.57
N GLY A 48 7.70 15.67 8.23
CA GLY A 48 6.52 16.20 7.55
C GLY A 48 6.37 15.67 6.12
N ALA A 49 7.47 15.59 5.37
CA ALA A 49 7.49 14.99 4.03
C ALA A 49 7.11 13.51 4.06
N LEU A 50 7.63 12.75 5.03
CA LEU A 50 7.25 11.35 5.22
C LEU A 50 5.77 11.18 5.60
N GLY A 51 5.25 12.04 6.48
CA GLY A 51 3.84 12.05 6.85
C GLY A 51 2.91 12.36 5.67
N ALA A 52 3.31 13.27 4.78
CA ALA A 52 2.55 13.57 3.56
C ALA A 52 2.51 12.37 2.60
N ILE A 53 3.65 11.70 2.39
CA ILE A 53 3.74 10.48 1.58
C ILE A 53 2.86 9.38 2.17
N GLN A 54 2.86 9.21 3.50
CA GLN A 54 2.03 8.24 4.18
C GLN A 54 0.53 8.53 3.99
N GLN A 55 0.11 9.79 4.13
CA GLN A 55 -1.29 10.18 3.93
C GLN A 55 -1.76 9.95 2.49
N GLU A 56 -0.91 10.25 1.51
CA GLU A 56 -1.19 10.00 0.10
C GLU A 56 -1.35 8.51 -0.18
N ALA A 57 -0.40 7.67 0.27
CA ALA A 57 -0.47 6.23 0.11
C ALA A 57 -1.74 5.64 0.76
N GLN A 58 -2.12 6.17 1.93
CA GLN A 58 -3.35 5.77 2.60
C GLN A 58 -4.62 6.20 1.83
N GLY A 59 -4.60 7.38 1.21
CA GLY A 59 -5.67 7.84 0.32
C GLY A 59 -5.84 6.92 -0.89
N LEU A 60 -4.74 6.62 -1.58
CA LEU A 60 -4.73 5.70 -2.71
C LEU A 60 -5.21 4.29 -2.34
N ALA A 61 -4.83 3.80 -1.15
CA ALA A 61 -5.30 2.51 -0.65
C ALA A 61 -6.82 2.50 -0.46
N ASN A 62 -7.41 3.58 0.07
CA ASN A 62 -8.85 3.71 0.22
C ASN A 62 -9.57 3.75 -1.14
N ASP A 63 -9.01 4.45 -2.12
CA ASP A 63 -9.54 4.49 -3.48
C ASP A 63 -9.51 3.11 -4.13
N VAL A 64 -8.40 2.38 -3.98
CA VAL A 64 -8.26 1.00 -4.47
C VAL A 64 -9.30 0.09 -3.83
N ILE A 65 -9.57 0.19 -2.53
CA ILE A 65 -10.64 -0.56 -1.85
C ILE A 65 -12.01 -0.23 -2.46
N GLY A 66 -12.27 1.05 -2.77
CA GLY A 66 -13.48 1.48 -3.45
C GLY A 66 -13.63 0.89 -4.86
N LEU A 67 -12.53 0.77 -5.60
CA LEU A 67 -12.50 0.11 -6.92
C LEU A 67 -12.69 -1.40 -6.80
N MET A 68 -12.12 -2.04 -5.77
CA MET A 68 -12.28 -3.47 -5.52
C MET A 68 -13.75 -3.83 -5.26
N ASP A 69 -14.49 -3.00 -4.50
CA ASP A 69 -15.92 -3.21 -4.29
C ASP A 69 -16.73 -3.11 -5.59
N GLN A 70 -16.36 -2.18 -6.49
CA GLN A 70 -16.97 -2.05 -7.81
C GLN A 70 -16.68 -3.28 -8.69
N SER A 71 -15.41 -3.71 -8.77
CA SER A 71 -14.99 -4.90 -9.52
C SER A 71 -15.66 -6.18 -8.99
N TRP A 72 -15.80 -6.31 -7.67
CA TRP A 72 -16.51 -7.44 -7.06
C TRP A 72 -17.98 -7.48 -7.49
N LYS A 73 -18.68 -6.33 -7.44
CA LYS A 73 -20.08 -6.22 -7.89
C LYS A 73 -20.23 -6.51 -9.38
N ALA A 74 -19.26 -6.11 -10.19
CA ALA A 74 -19.21 -6.38 -11.63
C ALA A 74 -18.78 -7.83 -11.96
N LYS A 75 -18.31 -8.61 -10.98
CA LYS A 75 -17.67 -9.92 -11.17
C LYS A 75 -16.43 -9.87 -12.08
N ASP A 76 -15.76 -8.72 -12.10
CA ASP A 76 -14.50 -8.52 -12.81
C ASP A 76 -13.35 -8.95 -11.90
N PHE A 77 -13.12 -10.27 -11.88
CA PHE A 77 -12.14 -10.88 -10.97
C PHE A 77 -10.69 -10.65 -11.41
N ASP A 78 -10.45 -10.43 -12.70
CA ASP A 78 -9.12 -10.11 -13.22
C ASP A 78 -8.71 -8.72 -12.70
N ARG A 79 -9.60 -7.73 -12.84
CA ARG A 79 -9.36 -6.40 -12.28
C ARG A 79 -9.21 -6.41 -10.76
N LEU A 80 -9.96 -7.28 -10.08
CA LEU A 80 -9.88 -7.42 -8.64
C LEU A 80 -8.51 -7.98 -8.18
N ALA A 81 -7.93 -8.91 -8.94
CA ALA A 81 -6.59 -9.43 -8.67
C ALA A 81 -5.52 -8.33 -8.82
N GLU A 82 -5.60 -7.53 -9.88
CA GLU A 82 -4.71 -6.37 -10.10
C GLU A 82 -4.81 -5.36 -8.95
N LEU A 83 -6.03 -5.00 -8.55
CA LEU A 83 -6.27 -4.06 -7.45
C LEU A 83 -5.77 -4.61 -6.11
N THR A 84 -5.84 -5.92 -5.90
CA THR A 84 -5.30 -6.57 -4.69
C THR A 84 -3.77 -6.47 -4.64
N LEU A 85 -3.09 -6.69 -5.77
CA LEU A 85 -1.65 -6.51 -5.88
C LEU A 85 -1.26 -5.05 -5.60
N ARG A 86 -1.96 -4.09 -6.22
CA ARG A 86 -1.74 -2.66 -5.98
C ARG A 86 -1.92 -2.29 -4.51
N LEU A 87 -2.97 -2.79 -3.85
CA LEU A 87 -3.20 -2.56 -2.42
C LEU A 87 -2.05 -3.07 -1.54
N ARG A 88 -1.47 -4.24 -1.88
CA ARG A 88 -0.31 -4.80 -1.16
C ARG A 88 0.91 -3.88 -1.27
N TYR A 89 1.17 -3.33 -2.44
CA TYR A 89 2.28 -2.38 -2.64
C TYR A 89 2.07 -1.08 -1.87
N LEU A 90 0.85 -0.52 -1.90
CA LEU A 90 0.52 0.69 -1.15
C LEU A 90 0.64 0.47 0.36
N ALA A 91 0.17 -0.68 0.88
CA ALA A 91 0.33 -1.03 2.29
C ALA A 91 1.81 -1.10 2.69
N ARG A 92 2.65 -1.70 1.83
CA ARG A 92 4.09 -1.76 2.07
C ARG A 92 4.74 -0.38 2.07
N ALA A 93 4.33 0.51 1.16
CA ALA A 93 4.83 1.88 1.12
C ALA A 93 4.46 2.67 2.40
N VAL A 94 3.23 2.49 2.91
CA VAL A 94 2.79 3.09 4.19
C VAL A 94 3.65 2.61 5.36
N GLU A 95 3.94 1.30 5.43
CA GLU A 95 4.83 0.73 6.46
C GLU A 95 6.23 1.32 6.38
N GLU A 96 6.85 1.34 5.19
CA GLU A 96 8.20 1.86 4.99
C GLU A 96 8.30 3.35 5.33
N ALA A 97 7.26 4.13 5.01
CA ALA A 97 7.16 5.54 5.40
C ALA A 97 7.14 5.72 6.92
N GLY A 98 6.28 4.96 7.62
CA GLY A 98 6.17 5.01 9.07
C GLY A 98 7.45 4.58 9.78
N GLU A 99 8.12 3.55 9.28
CA GLU A 99 9.43 3.13 9.79
C GLU A 99 10.49 4.21 9.59
N ALA A 100 10.53 4.85 8.42
CA ALA A 100 11.46 5.94 8.14
C ALA A 100 11.23 7.14 9.06
N GLN A 101 9.97 7.49 9.30
CA GLN A 101 9.60 8.59 10.18
C GLN A 101 10.03 8.31 11.63
N ALA A 102 9.73 7.10 12.12
CA ALA A 102 10.13 6.68 13.46
C ALA A 102 11.66 6.67 13.65
N ARG A 103 12.43 6.31 12.60
CA ARG A 103 13.90 6.41 12.63
C ARG A 103 14.37 7.86 12.76
N MET A 104 13.85 8.75 11.91
CA MET A 104 14.22 10.17 11.95
C MET A 104 13.91 10.83 13.29
N GLU A 105 12.75 10.55 13.87
CA GLU A 105 12.35 11.11 15.17
C GLU A 105 13.26 10.64 16.31
N ARG A 106 13.68 9.36 16.28
CA ARG A 106 14.65 8.81 17.24
C ARG A 106 16.03 9.46 17.11
N GLU A 107 16.51 9.67 15.89
CA GLU A 107 17.78 10.33 15.64
C GLU A 107 17.77 11.80 16.06
N ALA A 108 16.66 12.51 15.79
CA ALA A 108 16.46 13.89 16.22
C ALA A 108 16.45 14.01 17.75
N PHE A 109 15.75 13.09 18.44
CA PHE A 109 15.71 13.05 19.90
C PHE A 109 17.08 12.73 20.51
N ALA A 110 17.83 11.78 19.93
CA ALA A 110 19.17 11.46 20.39
C ALA A 110 20.16 12.64 20.24
N LYS A 111 20.08 13.39 19.14
CA LYS A 111 20.89 14.60 18.93
C LYS A 111 20.53 15.75 19.86
N ALA A 112 19.27 15.81 20.34
CA ALA A 112 18.84 16.85 21.27
C ALA A 112 19.28 16.59 22.73
N GLN A 113 19.75 15.38 23.05
CA GLN A 113 20.18 14.98 24.41
C GLN A 113 21.69 14.87 24.59
N GLY A 114 22.47 14.91 23.50
CA GLY A 114 23.94 14.89 23.52
C GLY A 114 24.53 16.27 23.30
#